data_AF-S3HAI8-F1
#
_entry.id   AF-S3HAI8-F1
#
_cell.length_a   1.000
_cell.length_b   1.000
_cell.length_c   1.000
_cell.angle_alpha   90.00
_cell.angle_beta   90.00
_cell.angle_gamma   90.00
#
_symmetry.space_group_name_H-M   'P 1'
#
loop_
_entity.id
_entity.type
_entity.pdbx_description
1 polymer ?
#
loop_
_entity_poly.entity_id
_entity_poly.type
_entity_poly.pdbx_seq_one_letter_code
_entity_poly.pdbx_strand_id
1 'polypeptide(L)'
;MNETNADTPDFSAISANELRQYARQSFDAGAINQDTFATISEPLPMRTIDPSGNILDLSDVTDATSFNFRDYYKDQLQIAISIGDPETVARLDSVVSFLDV
;
A
#
# COMPACT_ATOMS: atom_id res chain seq x y z
N MET A 1 -7.41 31.93 2.28
CA MET A 1 -7.64 30.65 3.00
C MET A 1 -6.46 29.79 2.63
N ASN A 2 -5.45 29.79 3.50
CA ASN A 2 -4.14 29.21 3.25
C ASN A 2 -4.05 27.88 4.01
N GLU A 3 -3.39 26.90 3.41
CA GLU A 3 -3.00 25.60 3.99
C GLU A 3 -4.08 24.52 3.97
N THR A 4 -4.32 23.94 2.79
CA THR A 4 -4.67 22.51 2.73
C THR A 4 -3.41 21.75 3.16
N ASN A 5 -3.15 21.69 4.47
CA ASN A 5 -2.40 20.56 5.02
C ASN A 5 -3.28 19.36 4.67
N ALA A 6 -2.96 18.70 3.57
CA ALA A 6 -3.49 17.38 3.30
C ALA A 6 -2.95 16.51 4.43
N ASP A 7 -3.72 16.42 5.51
CA ASP A 7 -3.46 15.52 6.62
C ASP A 7 -3.18 14.15 6.00
N THR A 8 -1.97 13.64 6.20
CA THR A 8 -1.58 12.32 5.68
C THR A 8 -2.65 11.34 6.15
N PRO A 9 -3.31 10.63 5.23
CA PRO A 9 -4.39 9.74 5.63
C PRO A 9 -3.86 8.63 6.54
N ASP A 10 -4.72 8.14 7.42
CA ASP A 10 -4.38 6.99 8.26
C ASP A 10 -4.34 5.71 7.39
N PHE A 11 -3.15 5.33 6.93
CA PHE A 11 -2.95 4.15 6.10
C PHE A 11 -3.22 2.82 6.81
N SER A 12 -3.45 2.85 8.13
CA SER A 12 -3.89 1.69 8.90
C SER A 12 -5.41 1.51 8.90
N ALA A 13 -6.17 2.51 8.45
CA ALA A 13 -7.61 2.50 8.37
C ALA A 13 -8.14 3.31 7.17
N ILE A 14 -7.61 3.03 5.97
CA ILE A 14 -8.01 3.71 4.73
C ILE A 14 -8.68 2.75 3.75
N SER A 15 -9.60 3.24 2.91
CA SER A 15 -10.18 2.43 1.83
C SER A 15 -9.27 2.38 0.59
N ALA A 16 -9.38 1.32 -0.22
CA ALA A 16 -8.56 1.19 -1.42
C ALA A 16 -8.73 2.38 -2.39
N ASN A 17 -9.96 2.92 -2.50
CA ASN A 17 -10.22 4.09 -3.33
C ASN A 17 -9.40 5.30 -2.86
N GLU A 18 -9.51 5.61 -1.57
CA GLU A 18 -8.87 6.76 -0.94
C GLU A 18 -7.35 6.67 -1.05
N LEU A 19 -6.80 5.46 -0.82
CA LEU A 19 -5.38 5.21 -0.98
C LEU A 19 -4.91 5.49 -2.41
N ARG A 20 -5.67 5.04 -3.42
CA ARG A 20 -5.33 5.30 -4.83
C ARG A 20 -5.47 6.77 -5.21
N GLN A 21 -6.47 7.48 -4.68
CA GLN A 21 -6.59 8.93 -4.89
C GLN A 21 -5.39 9.67 -4.29
N TYR A 22 -5.00 9.34 -3.07
CA TYR A 22 -3.85 9.94 -2.39
C TYR A 22 -2.52 9.61 -3.10
N ALA A 23 -2.34 8.35 -3.53
CA ALA A 23 -1.19 7.95 -4.34
C ALA A 23 -1.16 8.68 -5.68
N ARG A 24 -2.31 8.91 -6.33
CA ARG A 24 -2.39 9.68 -7.57
C ARG A 24 -1.96 11.14 -7.37
N GLN A 25 -2.42 11.77 -6.30
CA GLN A 25 -2.01 13.13 -5.94
C GLN A 25 -0.51 13.21 -5.64
N SER A 26 0.01 12.22 -4.91
CA SER A 26 1.44 12.12 -4.57
C SER A 26 2.30 11.88 -5.81
N PHE A 27 1.81 11.10 -6.78
CA PHE A 27 2.48 10.89 -8.05
C PHE A 27 2.51 12.16 -8.90
N ASP A 28 1.39 12.88 -8.99
CA ASP A 28 1.29 14.16 -9.71
C ASP A 28 2.20 15.24 -9.10
N ALA A 29 2.33 15.25 -7.76
CA ALA A 29 3.25 16.11 -7.03
C ALA A 29 4.73 15.68 -7.11
N GLY A 30 5.04 14.51 -7.70
CA GLY A 30 6.39 13.97 -7.80
C GLY A 30 6.95 13.40 -6.49
N ALA A 31 6.11 13.15 -5.49
CA ALA A 31 6.49 12.55 -4.21
C ALA A 31 6.74 11.04 -4.29
N ILE A 32 6.06 10.34 -5.22
CA ILE A 32 6.27 8.93 -5.52
C ILE A 32 6.53 8.70 -7.00
N ASN A 33 7.23 7.61 -7.34
CA ASN A 33 7.51 7.24 -8.72
C ASN A 33 6.37 6.42 -9.35
N GLN A 34 6.46 6.17 -10.66
CA GLN A 34 5.43 5.43 -11.41
C GLN A 34 5.27 3.98 -10.93
N ASP A 35 6.35 3.31 -10.53
CA ASP A 35 6.31 1.91 -10.08
C ASP A 35 5.60 1.79 -8.72
N THR A 36 5.86 2.71 -7.79
CA THR A 36 5.15 2.85 -6.52
C THR A 36 3.66 3.11 -6.74
N PHE A 37 3.32 4.07 -7.61
CA PHE A 37 1.92 4.37 -7.93
C PHE A 37 1.21 3.17 -8.59
N ALA A 38 1.88 2.48 -9.51
CA ALA A 38 1.34 1.29 -10.17
C ALA A 38 1.02 0.21 -9.14
N THR A 39 1.94 -0.07 -8.22
CA THR A 39 1.80 -1.10 -7.18
C THR A 39 0.65 -0.83 -6.22
N ILE A 40 0.45 0.44 -5.82
CA ILE A 40 -0.69 0.86 -4.99
C ILE A 40 -2.01 0.77 -5.78
N SER A 41 -1.95 0.98 -7.09
CA SER A 41 -3.11 0.95 -7.97
C SER A 41 -3.52 -0.47 -8.36
N GLU A 42 -2.69 -1.47 -8.11
CA GLU A 42 -3.01 -2.86 -8.41
C GLU A 42 -4.24 -3.32 -7.61
N PRO A 43 -5.12 -4.14 -8.21
CA PRO A 43 -6.21 -4.75 -7.48
C PRO A 43 -5.66 -5.70 -6.42
N LEU A 44 -6.25 -5.68 -5.23
CA LEU A 44 -5.89 -6.63 -4.18
C LEU A 44 -6.24 -8.06 -4.64
N PRO A 45 -5.37 -9.05 -4.35
CA PRO A 45 -5.73 -10.45 -4.55
C PRO A 45 -6.86 -10.83 -3.60
N MET A 46 -7.70 -11.81 -3.96
CA MET A 46 -8.78 -12.26 -3.06
C MET A 46 -8.24 -12.89 -1.77
N ARG A 47 -7.01 -13.42 -1.80
CA ARG A 47 -6.32 -14.03 -0.68
C ARG A 47 -4.84 -13.76 -0.77
N THR A 48 -4.22 -13.54 0.39
CA THR A 48 -2.76 -13.50 0.53
C THR A 48 -2.33 -14.33 1.74
N ILE A 49 -1.03 -14.33 2.01
CA ILE A 49 -0.42 -14.97 3.17
C ILE A 49 0.29 -13.89 3.99
N ASP A 50 0.27 -13.99 5.32
CA ASP A 50 1.06 -13.15 6.23
C ASP A 50 2.44 -13.79 6.53
N PRO A 51 3.41 -13.08 7.12
CA PRO A 51 4.76 -13.62 7.35
C PRO A 51 4.82 -14.86 8.26
N SER A 52 3.79 -15.10 9.07
CA SER A 52 3.62 -16.30 9.90
C SER A 52 3.07 -17.50 9.11
N GLY A 53 2.62 -17.29 7.88
CA GLY A 53 2.07 -18.31 6.99
C GLY A 53 0.55 -18.49 7.09
N ASN A 54 -0.21 -17.60 7.76
CA ASN A 54 -1.67 -17.70 7.76
C ASN A 54 -2.26 -17.06 6.51
N ILE A 55 -3.41 -17.57 6.08
CA ILE A 55 -4.16 -17.02 4.95
C ILE A 55 -4.92 -15.80 5.42
N LEU A 56 -4.65 -14.65 4.80
CA LEU A 56 -5.45 -13.45 4.93
C LEU A 56 -6.49 -13.43 3.80
N ASP A 57 -7.76 -13.51 4.15
CA ASP A 57 -8.86 -13.40 3.19
C ASP A 57 -9.18 -11.92 2.97
N LEU A 58 -9.07 -11.49 1.72
CA LEU A 58 -9.30 -10.11 1.27
C LEU A 58 -10.56 -10.02 0.40
N SER A 59 -11.37 -11.07 0.32
CA SER A 59 -12.54 -11.13 -0.55
C SER A 59 -13.60 -10.09 -0.17
N ASP A 60 -13.67 -9.75 1.13
CA ASP A 60 -14.54 -8.69 1.67
C ASP A 60 -13.91 -7.29 1.59
N VAL A 61 -12.62 -7.17 1.24
CA VAL A 61 -11.94 -5.88 1.11
C VAL A 61 -12.31 -5.29 -0.25
N THR A 62 -13.35 -4.46 -0.25
CA THR A 62 -13.77 -3.70 -1.43
C THR A 62 -13.14 -2.32 -1.45
N ASP A 63 -13.38 -1.58 -2.53
CA ASP A 63 -12.85 -0.24 -2.74
C ASP A 63 -13.24 0.78 -1.65
N ALA A 64 -14.36 0.53 -0.97
CA ALA A 64 -14.91 1.34 0.11
C ALA A 64 -14.68 0.73 1.51
N THR A 65 -13.97 -0.39 1.59
CA THR A 65 -13.68 -1.06 2.87
C THR A 65 -12.38 -0.53 3.45
N SER A 66 -12.45 0.01 4.65
CA SER A 66 -11.26 0.41 5.40
C SER A 66 -10.41 -0.81 5.72
N PHE A 67 -9.13 -0.75 5.37
CA PHE A 67 -8.18 -1.84 5.54
C PHE A 67 -6.80 -1.29 5.93
N ASN A 68 -6.03 -2.11 6.63
CA ASN A 68 -4.69 -1.73 7.07
C ASN A 68 -3.67 -2.00 5.96
N PHE A 69 -3.64 -1.11 4.96
CA PHE A 69 -2.71 -1.21 3.84
C PHE A 69 -1.25 -1.07 4.27
N ARG A 70 -0.98 -0.26 5.30
CA ARG A 70 0.37 -0.11 5.86
C ARG A 70 0.93 -1.45 6.34
N ASP A 71 0.17 -2.18 7.15
CA ASP A 71 0.57 -3.48 7.68
C ASP A 71 0.64 -4.53 6.56
N TYR A 72 -0.35 -4.56 5.67
CA TYR A 72 -0.35 -5.44 4.51
C TYR A 72 0.90 -5.32 3.64
N TYR A 73 1.30 -4.10 3.24
CA TYR A 73 2.50 -3.93 2.41
C TYR A 73 3.80 -4.23 3.18
N LYS A 74 3.83 -4.01 4.50
CA LYS A 74 4.95 -4.43 5.36
C LYS A 74 5.08 -5.95 5.41
N ASP A 75 3.96 -6.64 5.55
CA ASP A 75 3.90 -8.10 5.50
C ASP A 75 4.37 -8.64 4.15
N GLN A 76 3.87 -8.07 3.04
CA GLN A 76 4.32 -8.46 1.70
C GLN A 76 5.83 -8.23 1.51
N LEU A 77 6.36 -7.12 2.03
CA LEU A 77 7.80 -6.83 1.98
C LEU A 77 8.60 -7.88 2.75
N GLN A 78 8.18 -8.21 3.98
CA GLN A 78 8.84 -9.22 4.78
C GLN A 78 8.82 -10.61 4.12
N ILE A 79 7.71 -10.97 3.47
CA ILE A 79 7.60 -12.21 2.69
C ILE A 79 8.57 -12.18 1.51
N ALA A 80 8.60 -11.11 0.73
CA ALA A 80 9.51 -10.95 -0.42
C ALA A 80 10.99 -11.06 -0.01
N ILE A 81 11.36 -10.45 1.13
CA ILE A 81 12.69 -10.60 1.74
C ILE A 81 12.97 -12.06 2.09
N SER A 82 12.00 -12.74 2.71
CA SER A 82 12.14 -14.13 3.19
C SER A 82 12.31 -15.14 2.06
N ILE A 83 11.64 -14.92 0.92
CA ILE A 83 11.77 -15.80 -0.26
C ILE A 83 12.93 -15.41 -1.19
N GLY A 84 13.60 -14.28 -0.91
CA GLY A 84 14.74 -13.80 -1.68
C GLY A 84 14.37 -13.22 -3.05
N ASP A 85 13.28 -12.46 -3.15
CA ASP A 85 12.83 -11.81 -4.38
C ASP A 85 13.23 -10.31 -4.42
N PRO A 86 14.45 -9.96 -4.89
CA PRO A 86 14.99 -8.61 -4.75
C PRO A 86 14.23 -7.56 -5.57
N GLU A 87 13.62 -7.94 -6.68
CA GLU A 87 12.81 -7.03 -7.50
C GLU A 87 11.53 -6.61 -6.76
N THR A 88 10.82 -7.58 -6.18
CA THR A 88 9.63 -7.30 -5.36
C THR A 88 10.00 -6.52 -4.10
N VAL A 89 11.13 -6.83 -3.47
CA VAL A 89 11.62 -6.08 -2.31
C VAL A 89 11.82 -4.60 -2.64
N ALA A 90 12.50 -4.26 -3.73
CA ALA A 90 12.75 -2.85 -4.09
C ALA A 90 11.46 -2.06 -4.36
N ARG A 91 10.49 -2.71 -5.00
CA ARG A 91 9.16 -2.14 -5.25
C ARG A 91 8.39 -1.91 -3.96
N LEU A 92 8.29 -2.95 -3.12
CA LEU A 92 7.53 -2.90 -1.87
C LEU A 92 8.17 -1.97 -0.84
N ASP A 93 9.49 -1.86 -0.80
CA ASP A 93 10.21 -0.92 0.05
C ASP A 93 9.82 0.54 -0.25
N SER A 94 9.68 0.88 -1.53
CA SER A 94 9.21 2.21 -1.94
C SER A 94 7.76 2.47 -1.52
N VAL A 95 6.89 1.45 -1.58
CA VAL A 95 5.49 1.55 -1.12
C VAL A 95 5.44 1.68 0.41
N VAL A 96 6.16 0.84 1.15
CA VAL A 96 6.20 0.91 2.62
C VAL A 96 6.74 2.25 3.08
N SER A 97 7.80 2.76 2.46
CA SER A 97 8.35 4.09 2.77
C SER A 97 7.33 5.21 2.56
N PHE A 98 6.47 5.11 1.54
CA PHE A 98 5.40 6.06 1.30
C PHE A 98 4.26 5.99 2.34
N LEU A 99 3.98 4.79 2.86
CA LEU A 99 2.90 4.57 3.85
C LEU A 99 3.36 4.76 5.31
N ASP A 100 4.65 5.00 5.53
CA ASP A 100 5.25 5.22 6.86
C ASP A 100 5.50 6.71 7.18
N VAL A 101 5.11 7.61 6.28
CA VAL A 101 5.34 9.08 6.38
C VAL A 101 4.58 9.74 7.53
#